data_AF-A0A968VW70-F1
#
_entry.id   AF-A0A968VW70-F1
#
_cell.length_a   1.000
_cell.length_b   1.000
_cell.length_c   1.000
_cell.angle_alpha   90.00
_cell.angle_beta   90.00
_cell.angle_gamma   90.00
#
_symmetry.space_group_name_H-M   'P 1'
#
loop_
_entity.id
_entity.type
_entity.pdbx_description
1 polymer ?
#
loop_
_entity_poly.entity_id
_entity_poly.type
_entity_poly.pdbx_seq_one_letter_code
_entity_poly.pdbx_strand_id
1 'polypeptide(L)' 'MMLEYPKEKKFEDCINSYDTSHPRVAEWHQLMSTFQVAPPKAPEGQTWVNMDKVYDFQVK' A
#
# COMPACT_ATOMS: atom_id res chain seq x y z
N MET A 1 6.80 3.26 1.85
CA MET A 1 7.17 1.82 1.73
C MET A 1 7.43 1.56 0.25
N MET A 2 8.41 0.71 -0.09
CA MET A 2 8.61 0.24 -1.45
C MET A 2 8.20 -1.24 -1.52
N LEU A 3 7.41 -1.58 -2.53
CA LEU A 3 6.92 -2.95 -2.76
C LEU A 3 7.20 -3.31 -4.21
N GLU A 4 7.70 -4.52 -4.43
CA GLU A 4 7.78 -5.13 -5.75
C GLU A 4 6.57 -6.04 -5.93
N TYR A 5 5.90 -5.93 -7.08
CA TYR A 5 4.75 -6.75 -7.45
C TYR A 5 4.79 -7.07 -8.95
N PRO A 6 4.08 -8.11 -9.41
CA PRO A 6 4.07 -8.49 -10.82
C PRO A 6 3.67 -7.32 -11.73
N LYS A 7 4.42 -7.09 -12.81
CA LYS A 7 4.23 -5.94 -13.71
C LYS A 7 2.86 -5.94 -14.40
N GLU A 8 2.23 -7.11 -14.49
CA GLU A 8 0.94 -7.32 -15.15
C GLU A 8 -0.25 -6.91 -14.27
N LYS A 9 -0.04 -6.65 -12.97
CA LYS A 9 -1.10 -6.31 -12.03
C LYS A 9 -1.12 -4.83 -11.70
N LYS A 10 -2.30 -4.30 -11.38
CA LYS A 10 -2.42 -2.96 -10.77
C LYS A 10 -2.16 -3.07 -9.27
N PHE A 11 -1.59 -2.02 -8.70
CA PHE A 11 -1.27 -1.98 -7.28
C PHE A 11 -2.53 -2.12 -6.40
N GLU A 12 -3.61 -1.46 -6.79
CA GLU A 12 -4.89 -1.49 -6.07
C GLU A 12 -5.48 -2.90 -6.04
N ASP A 13 -5.39 -3.64 -7.15
CA ASP A 13 -5.87 -5.02 -7.24
C ASP A 13 -5.06 -5.94 -6.32
N CYS A 14 -3.74 -5.72 -6.23
CA CYS A 14 -2.88 -6.43 -5.30
C CYS A 14 -3.29 -6.17 -3.84
N ILE A 15 -3.39 -4.90 -3.43
CA ILE A 15 -3.75 -4.55 -2.04
C ILE A 15 -5.12 -5.09 -1.67
N ASN A 16 -6.13 -4.90 -2.52
CA ASN A 16 -7.48 -5.40 -2.28
C ASN A 16 -7.51 -6.93 -2.09
N SER A 17 -6.71 -7.66 -2.88
CA SER A 17 -6.60 -9.12 -2.74
C SER A 17 -5.93 -9.52 -1.42
N TYR A 18 -4.94 -8.76 -0.94
CA TYR A 18 -4.24 -9.04 0.32
C TYR A 18 -5.07 -8.67 1.54
N ASP A 19 -5.74 -7.52 1.53
CA ASP A 19 -6.58 -7.06 2.64
C ASP A 19 -7.72 -8.03 2.95
N THR A 20 -8.22 -8.74 1.92
CA THR A 20 -9.30 -9.72 2.04
C THR A 20 -8.81 -11.16 2.19
N SER A 21 -7.49 -11.41 2.12
CA SER A 21 -6.94 -12.77 2.06
C SER A 21 -6.96 -13.52 3.39
N HIS A 22 -6.89 -12.82 4.53
CA HIS A 22 -6.82 -13.46 5.84
C HIS A 22 -7.34 -12.53 6.95
N PRO A 23 -8.12 -13.04 7.94
CA PRO A 23 -8.63 -12.24 9.05
C PRO A 23 -7.56 -11.49 9.87
N ARG A 24 -6.31 -11.97 9.88
CA ARG A 24 -5.21 -11.32 10.59
C ARG A 24 -4.79 -10.00 9.95
N VAL A 25 -5.07 -9.81 8.66
CA VAL A 25 -4.79 -8.55 7.97
C VAL A 25 -5.75 -7.47 8.45
N ALA A 26 -7.02 -7.82 8.69
CA ALA A 26 -8.00 -6.90 9.28
C ALA A 26 -7.64 -6.52 10.73
N GLU A 27 -7.24 -7.50 11.54
CA GLU A 27 -6.74 -7.25 12.92
C GLU A 27 -5.51 -6.34 12.92
N TRP A 28 -4.59 -6.57 12.00
CA TRP A 28 -3.40 -5.73 11.82
C TRP A 28 -3.76 -4.30 11.40
N HIS A 29 -4.66 -4.13 10.43
CA HIS A 29 -5.14 -2.81 10.02
C HIS A 29 -5.80 -2.05 11.18
N GLN A 30 -6.63 -2.73 11.96
CA GLN A 30 -7.27 -2.12 13.13
C GLN A 30 -6.22 -1.64 14.15
N LEU A 31 -5.20 -2.46 14.45
CA LEU A 31 -4.11 -2.07 15.35
C LEU A 31 -3.31 -0.90 14.79
N MET A 32 -2.87 -0.97 13.53
CA MET A 32 -2.03 0.05 12.90
C MET A 32 -2.73 1.39 12.72
N SER A 33 -4.05 1.40 12.54
CA SER A 33 -4.84 2.63 12.42
C SER A 33 -4.70 3.56 13.63
N THR A 34 -4.36 3.03 14.80
CA THR A 34 -4.15 3.82 16.02
C THR A 34 -2.83 4.60 16.03
N PHE A 35 -1.88 4.20 15.19
CA PHE A 35 -0.54 4.79 15.12
C PHE A 35 -0.30 5.59 13.83
N GLN A 36 -1.05 5.30 12.77
CA GLN A 36 -0.88 5.91 11.46
C GLN A 36 -1.76 7.15 11.31
N VAL A 37 -1.18 8.21 10.75
CA VAL A 37 -1.90 9.43 10.39
C VAL A 37 -1.80 9.62 8.88
N ALA A 38 -2.94 9.88 8.24
CA ALA A 38 -2.99 10.12 6.81
C ALA A 38 -2.17 11.38 6.45
N PRO A 39 -1.36 11.34 5.38
CA PRO A 39 -0.61 12.50 4.94
C PRO A 39 -1.55 13.61 4.42
N PRO A 40 -1.10 14.88 4.42
CA PRO A 40 -1.88 15.97 3.84
C PRO A 40 -2.25 15.67 2.38
N LYS A 41 -3.53 15.90 2.03
CA LYS A 41 -4.11 15.61 0.70
C LYS A 41 -4.28 14.12 0.37
N ALA A 42 -4.13 13.23 1.34
CA ALA A 42 -4.57 11.85 1.14
C ALA A 42 -6.08 11.82 0.83
N PRO A 43 -6.53 10.93 -0.07
CA PRO A 43 -7.95 10.64 -0.21
C PRO A 43 -8.58 10.23 1.12
N GLU A 44 -9.87 10.52 1.30
CA GLU A 44 -10.58 10.19 2.54
C GLU A 44 -10.49 8.69 2.84
N GLY A 45 -10.10 8.35 4.07
CA GLY A 45 -9.94 6.97 4.51
C GLY A 45 -8.65 6.27 4.07
N GLN A 46 -7.73 6.95 3.36
CA GLN A 46 -6.44 6.37 2.95
C GLN A 46 -5.28 6.85 3.82
N THR A 47 -4.51 5.91 4.36
CA THR A 47 -3.24 6.19 5.07
C THR A 47 -2.02 6.10 4.15
N TRP A 48 -2.16 5.47 2.98
CA TRP A 48 -1.09 5.29 2.00
C TRP A 48 -1.41 6.07 0.73
N VAL A 49 -0.42 6.80 0.21
CA VAL A 49 -0.53 7.54 -1.04
C VAL A 49 0.55 7.03 -1.99
N ASN A 50 0.13 6.67 -3.21
CA ASN A 50 1.05 6.21 -4.24
C ASN A 50 1.99 7.34 -4.67
N MET A 51 3.27 7.01 -4.82
CA MET A 51 4.30 7.93 -5.30
C MET A 51 4.80 7.50 -6.67
N ASP A 52 5.10 8.47 -7.52
CA ASP A 52 5.72 8.21 -8.82
C ASP A 52 7.21 7.87 -8.65
N LYS A 53 7.63 6.74 -9.19
CA LYS A 53 9.04 6.38 -9.26
C LYS A 53 9.72 7.19 -10.36
N VAL A 54 10.50 8.19 -9.99
CA VAL A 54 11.19 9.10 -10.94
C VAL A 54 12.57 8.61 -11.39
N TYR A 55 13.17 7.65 -10.66
CA TYR A 55 14.47 7.09 -10.98
C TYR A 55 14.60 5.67 -10.46
N ASP A 56 15.32 4.83 -11.21
CA ASP A 56 15.64 3.46 -10.86
C ASP A 56 17.01 3.11 -11.46
N PHE A 57 18.00 2.83 -10.61
CA PHE A 57 19.34 2.48 -11.07
C PHE A 57 19.44 0.97 -11.29
N GLN A 58 19.65 0.59 -12.55
CA GLN A 58 19.75 -0.81 -12.96
C GLN A 58 21.21 -1.11 -13.32
N VAL A 59 21.85 -1.99 -12.55
CA VAL A 59 23.18 -2.53 -12.91
C VAL A 59 22.94 -3.65 -13.91
N LYS A 60 23.57 -3.55 -15.08
CA LYS A 60 23.54 -4.58 -16.13
C LYS A 60 24.34 -5.81 -15.72
#